data_AF-A0A6B0DEF8-F1
#
_entry.id   AF-A0A6B0DEF8-F1
#
_cell.length_a   1.000
_cell.length_b   1.000
_cell.length_c   1.000
_cell.angle_alpha   90.00
_cell.angle_beta   90.00
_cell.angle_gamma   90.00
#
_symmetry.space_group_name_H-M   'P 1'
#
loop_
_entity.id
_entity.type
_entity.pdbx_description
1 polymer ?
#
loop_
_entity_poly.entity_id
_entity_poly.type
_entity_poly.pdbx_seq_one_letter_code
_entity_poly.pdbx_strand_id
1 'polypeptide(L)'
;MKIVKVKGKIVDELLSMARSGKIILLNGEFIISRRILESAYLKAERAFNEGTNISRDLGTEIMLYLSGDRQVSRAIEKFGAGKSEINYIIFDGDFNPADYGLTEIEDENNTNEKTLEELEKIAIFELKK
;
A
#
# COMPACT_ATOMS: atom_id res chain seq x y z
N MET A 1 -8.96 5.99 8.36
CA MET A 1 -8.28 5.50 7.15
C MET A 1 -9.30 5.13 6.08
N LYS A 2 -9.12 5.62 4.85
CA LYS A 2 -9.80 5.11 3.64
C LYS A 2 -8.75 4.60 2.67
N ILE A 3 -9.08 3.55 1.90
CA ILE A 3 -8.24 2.98 0.86
C ILE A 3 -9.06 2.91 -0.42
N VAL A 4 -8.53 3.52 -1.48
CA VAL A 4 -9.15 3.53 -2.81
C VAL A 4 -8.16 2.99 -3.83
N LYS A 5 -8.68 2.20 -4.76
CA LYS A 5 -7.95 1.73 -5.94
C LYS A 5 -8.28 2.66 -7.09
N VAL A 6 -7.27 3.18 -7.76
CA VAL A 6 -7.44 4.22 -8.77
C VAL A 6 -6.66 3.88 -10.02
N LYS A 7 -7.19 4.34 -11.16
CA LYS A 7 -6.52 4.32 -12.45
C LYS A 7 -6.23 5.74 -12.92
N GLY A 8 -4.99 5.99 -13.32
CA GLY A 8 -4.58 7.24 -13.94
C GLY A 8 -3.09 7.51 -13.72
N LYS A 9 -2.59 8.53 -14.42
CA LYS A 9 -1.21 8.97 -14.28
C LYS A 9 -1.06 9.76 -12.98
N ILE A 10 -0.07 9.39 -12.17
CA ILE A 10 0.27 10.14 -10.96
C ILE A 10 0.88 11.50 -11.34
N VAL A 11 0.31 12.57 -10.79
CA VAL A 11 0.78 13.96 -10.94
C VAL A 11 1.70 14.36 -9.80
N ASP A 12 2.53 15.38 -10.00
CA ASP A 12 3.53 15.84 -9.02
C ASP A 12 2.91 16.31 -7.68
N GLU A 13 1.68 16.81 -7.72
CA GLU A 13 0.95 17.21 -6.51
C GLU A 13 0.68 16.01 -5.60
N LEU A 14 0.24 14.88 -6.16
CA LEU A 14 0.04 13.64 -5.39
C LEU A 14 1.35 13.11 -4.80
N LEU A 15 2.45 13.18 -5.57
CA LEU A 15 3.78 12.82 -5.06
C LEU A 15 4.20 13.74 -3.90
N SER A 16 3.88 15.03 -3.99
CA SER A 16 4.17 16.01 -2.94
C SER A 16 3.34 15.75 -1.69
N MET A 17 2.05 15.42 -1.86
CA MET A 17 1.17 15.01 -0.76
C MET A 17 1.68 13.74 -0.08
N ALA A 18 2.11 12.74 -0.85
CA ALA A 18 2.69 11.51 -0.33
C ALA A 18 3.97 11.77 0.49
N ARG A 19 4.88 12.60 -0.03
CA ARG A 19 6.12 12.99 0.69
C ARG A 19 5.83 13.75 1.98
N SER A 20 4.74 14.52 2.03
CA SER A 20 4.32 15.24 3.23
C SER A 20 3.56 14.37 4.25
N GLY A 21 3.28 13.10 3.91
CA GLY A 21 2.51 12.18 4.76
C GLY A 21 1.01 12.43 4.78
N LYS A 22 0.48 13.34 3.93
CA LYS A 22 -0.98 13.60 3.84
C LYS A 22 -1.74 12.41 3.26
N ILE A 23 -1.09 11.69 2.35
CA ILE A 23 -1.61 10.45 1.74
C ILE A 23 -0.47 9.42 1.70
N ILE A 24 -0.82 8.16 1.52
CA ILE A 24 0.12 7.11 1.13
C ILE A 24 -0.25 6.69 -0.28
N LEU A 25 0.74 6.70 -1.17
CA LEU A 25 0.56 6.38 -2.58
C LEU A 25 1.41 5.17 -2.95
N LEU A 26 0.76 4.13 -3.45
CA LEU A 26 1.38 2.83 -3.74
C LEU A 26 1.10 2.41 -5.18
N ASN A 27 2.09 1.81 -5.84
CA ASN A 27 1.88 1.10 -7.09
C ASN A 27 0.98 -0.12 -6.84
N GLY A 28 -0.16 -0.15 -7.50
CA GLY A 28 -1.18 -1.18 -7.35
C GLY A 28 -1.01 -2.38 -8.29
N GLU A 29 -0.06 -2.34 -9.22
CA GLU A 29 0.17 -3.40 -10.22
C GLU A 29 0.40 -4.78 -9.60
N PHE A 30 1.07 -4.83 -8.44
CA PHE A 30 1.39 -6.07 -7.73
C PHE A 30 0.50 -6.32 -6.50
N ILE A 31 -0.52 -5.50 -6.28
CA ILE A 31 -1.43 -5.62 -5.14
C ILE A 31 -2.68 -6.35 -5.60
N ILE A 32 -2.80 -7.62 -5.20
CA ILE A 32 -3.87 -8.52 -5.64
C ILE A 32 -5.23 -8.03 -5.16
N SER A 33 -5.32 -7.56 -3.91
CA SER A 33 -6.54 -7.00 -3.33
C SER A 33 -6.26 -6.00 -2.22
N ARG A 34 -7.26 -5.17 -1.93
CA ARG A 34 -7.33 -4.20 -0.85
C ARG A 34 -7.13 -4.85 0.51
N ARG A 35 -7.58 -6.10 0.72
CA ARG A 35 -7.41 -6.79 2.03
C ARG A 35 -5.94 -7.07 2.35
N ILE A 36 -5.13 -7.43 1.35
CA ILE A 36 -3.68 -7.60 1.57
C ILE A 36 -3.08 -6.26 1.98
N LEU A 37 -3.51 -5.18 1.35
CA LEU A 37 -3.06 -3.84 1.69
C LEU A 37 -3.52 -3.40 3.10
N GLU A 38 -4.75 -3.71 3.50
CA GLU A 38 -5.25 -3.49 4.87
C GLU A 38 -4.44 -4.29 5.89
N SER A 39 -4.17 -5.56 5.63
CA SER A 39 -3.33 -6.41 6.49
C SER A 39 -1.91 -5.84 6.63
N ALA A 40 -1.31 -5.39 5.53
CA ALA A 40 0.01 -4.72 5.55
C ALA A 40 -0.02 -3.38 6.32
N TYR A 41 -1.08 -2.58 6.15
CA TYR A 41 -1.30 -1.34 6.89
C TYR A 41 -1.35 -1.58 8.40
N LEU A 42 -2.17 -2.52 8.86
CA LEU A 42 -2.32 -2.82 10.29
C LEU A 42 -1.01 -3.33 10.91
N LYS A 43 -0.23 -4.11 10.16
CA LYS A 43 1.09 -4.57 10.61
C LYS A 43 2.08 -3.40 10.71
N ALA A 44 2.11 -2.53 9.71
CA ALA A 44 2.95 -1.35 9.70
C ALA A 44 2.59 -0.40 10.86
N GLU A 45 1.31 -0.09 11.04
CA GLU A 45 0.81 0.75 12.13
C GLU A 45 1.19 0.15 13.50
N ARG A 46 1.01 -1.16 13.70
CA ARG A 46 1.47 -1.84 14.91
C ARG A 46 2.98 -1.67 15.12
N ALA A 47 3.79 -1.89 14.08
CA ALA A 47 5.24 -1.77 14.19
C ALA A 47 5.68 -0.35 14.58
N PHE A 48 5.02 0.69 14.05
CA PHE A 48 5.25 2.08 14.47
C PHE A 48 4.85 2.31 15.92
N ASN A 49 3.67 1.84 16.34
CA ASN A 49 3.19 1.99 17.71
C ASN A 49 4.09 1.29 18.74
N GLU A 50 4.69 0.16 18.37
CA GLU A 50 5.61 -0.61 19.21
C GLU A 50 7.08 -0.15 19.09
N GLY A 51 7.40 0.76 18.18
CA GLY A 51 8.77 1.20 17.91
C GLY A 51 9.67 0.13 17.30
N THR A 52 9.08 -0.86 16.63
CA THR A 52 9.77 -1.98 15.96
C THR A 52 9.85 -1.81 14.44
N ASN A 53 9.31 -0.71 13.90
CA ASN A 53 9.34 -0.36 12.48
C ASN A 53 10.79 -0.26 11.95
N ILE A 54 11.00 -0.71 10.72
CA ILE A 54 12.31 -0.64 10.04
C ILE A 54 12.49 0.71 9.35
N SER A 55 11.42 1.23 8.76
CA SER A 55 11.44 2.43 7.93
C SER A 55 11.04 3.69 8.71
N ARG A 56 11.22 4.86 8.07
CA ARG A 56 11.02 6.18 8.68
C ARG A 56 9.60 6.72 8.52
N ASP A 57 8.81 6.13 7.64
CA ASP A 57 7.46 6.58 7.32
C ASP A 57 6.52 5.38 7.09
N LEU A 58 5.24 5.58 7.38
CA LEU A 58 4.25 4.51 7.34
C LEU A 58 4.09 3.91 5.93
N GLY A 59 4.21 4.73 4.88
CA GLY A 59 4.11 4.28 3.51
C GLY A 59 5.19 3.26 3.15
N THR A 60 6.44 3.56 3.48
CA THR A 60 7.57 2.65 3.26
C THR A 60 7.44 1.36 4.07
N GLU A 61 6.95 1.43 5.31
CA GLU A 61 6.75 0.24 6.15
C GLU A 61 5.68 -0.69 5.58
N ILE A 62 4.58 -0.11 5.06
CA ILE A 62 3.56 -0.88 4.34
C ILE A 62 4.18 -1.59 3.13
N MET A 63 5.05 -0.92 2.36
CA MET A 63 5.73 -1.55 1.23
C MET A 63 6.63 -2.71 1.67
N LEU A 64 7.27 -2.64 2.84
CA LEU A 64 8.06 -3.76 3.40
C LEU A 64 7.16 -4.96 3.73
N TYR A 65 6.01 -4.72 4.35
CA TYR A 65 5.05 -5.80 4.62
C TYR A 65 4.44 -6.39 3.35
N LEU A 66 4.19 -5.57 2.32
CA LEU A 66 3.72 -6.05 1.01
C LEU A 66 4.80 -6.83 0.25
N SER A 67 6.08 -6.46 0.40
CA SER A 67 7.18 -7.13 -0.30
C SER A 67 7.61 -8.43 0.36
N GLY A 68 7.26 -8.65 1.63
CA GLY A 68 7.78 -9.76 2.42
C GLY A 68 9.30 -9.64 2.66
N ASP A 69 9.86 -8.45 2.46
CA ASP A 69 11.30 -8.21 2.47
C ASP A 69 11.67 -7.16 3.51
N ARG A 70 12.88 -7.25 4.05
CA ARG A 70 13.46 -6.24 4.96
C ARG A 70 14.25 -5.16 4.21
N GLN A 71 14.47 -5.33 2.90
CA GLN A 71 15.19 -4.34 2.08
C GLN A 71 14.25 -3.26 1.53
N VAL A 72 14.38 -2.06 2.09
CA VAL A 72 13.62 -0.86 1.71
C VAL A 72 13.72 -0.54 0.21
N SER A 73 14.92 -0.65 -0.36
CA SER A 73 15.14 -0.36 -1.79
C SER A 73 14.28 -1.23 -2.71
N ARG A 74 14.23 -2.55 -2.46
CA ARG A 74 13.42 -3.50 -3.23
C ARG A 74 11.92 -3.28 -3.05
N ALA A 75 11.51 -2.96 -1.82
CA ALA A 75 10.11 -2.64 -1.54
C ALA A 75 9.64 -1.39 -2.31
N ILE A 76 10.44 -0.31 -2.30
CA ILE A 76 10.17 0.90 -3.08
C ILE A 76 10.24 0.62 -4.58
N GLU A 77 11.19 -0.22 -5.03
CA GLU A 77 11.30 -0.62 -6.42
C GLU A 77 10.02 -1.28 -6.94
N LYS A 78 9.34 -2.07 -6.12
CA LYS A 78 8.12 -2.77 -6.52
C LYS A 78 6.85 -1.95 -6.30
N PHE A 79 6.69 -1.36 -5.11
CA PHE A 79 5.44 -0.75 -4.65
C PHE A 79 5.47 0.79 -4.62
N GLY A 80 6.59 1.42 -4.96
CA GLY A 80 6.68 2.88 -5.08
C GLY A 80 5.81 3.42 -6.21
N ALA A 81 5.13 4.54 -5.96
CA ALA A 81 4.20 5.19 -6.88
C ALA A 81 4.80 5.58 -8.24
N GLY A 82 3.93 5.80 -9.23
CA GLY A 82 4.30 6.38 -10.54
C GLY A 82 4.91 5.39 -11.53
N LYS A 83 4.83 4.09 -11.25
CA LYS A 83 5.36 3.00 -12.09
C LYS A 83 4.33 2.38 -13.01
N SER A 84 3.05 2.53 -12.68
CA SER A 84 1.93 2.07 -13.48
C SER A 84 0.77 3.06 -13.37
N GLU A 85 -0.25 2.87 -14.20
CA GLU A 85 -1.51 3.62 -14.10
C GLU A 85 -2.39 3.15 -12.95
N ILE A 86 -2.15 1.95 -12.39
CA ILE A 86 -2.98 1.39 -11.32
C ILE A 86 -2.30 1.67 -9.99
N ASN A 87 -2.98 2.39 -9.11
CA ASN A 87 -2.43 2.83 -7.83
C ASN A 87 -3.42 2.58 -6.71
N TYR A 88 -2.91 2.46 -5.49
CA TYR A 88 -3.70 2.56 -4.28
C TYR A 88 -3.37 3.85 -3.55
N ILE A 89 -4.40 4.52 -3.05
CA ILE A 89 -4.26 5.72 -2.22
C ILE A 89 -4.88 5.44 -0.86
N ILE A 90 -4.09 5.65 0.19
CA ILE A 90 -4.54 5.61 1.57
C ILE A 90 -4.53 7.03 2.12
N PHE A 91 -5.61 7.44 2.76
CA PHE A 91 -5.74 8.79 3.29
C PHE A 91 -6.71 8.86 4.45
N ASP A 92 -6.62 9.94 5.19
CA ASP A 92 -7.59 10.34 6.22
C ASP A 92 -8.24 11.67 5.85
N GLY A 93 -9.51 11.83 6.24
CA GLY A 93 -10.29 13.04 5.96
C GLY A 93 -10.86 13.13 4.54
N ASP A 94 -10.89 14.35 4.01
CA ASP A 94 -11.44 14.69 2.70
C ASP A 94 -10.33 14.72 1.65
N PHE A 95 -10.38 13.74 0.77
CA PHE A 95 -9.56 13.64 -0.42
C PHE A 95 -10.39 12.95 -1.49
N ASN A 96 -10.41 13.52 -2.69
CA ASN A 96 -11.13 12.99 -3.83
C ASN A 96 -10.14 12.73 -4.98
N PRO A 97 -9.89 11.47 -5.36
CA PRO A 97 -8.98 11.15 -6.47
C PRO A 97 -9.36 11.82 -7.79
N ALA A 98 -10.65 12.07 -8.03
CA ALA A 98 -11.14 12.67 -9.28
C ALA A 98 -10.61 14.10 -9.48
N ASP A 99 -10.37 14.84 -8.40
CA ASP A 99 -9.81 16.20 -8.46
C ASP A 99 -8.39 16.22 -9.05
N TYR A 100 -7.72 15.06 -9.04
CA TYR A 100 -6.37 14.85 -9.56
C TYR A 100 -6.35 14.07 -10.89
N GLY A 101 -7.50 13.93 -11.55
CA GLY A 101 -7.61 13.19 -12.82
C GLY A 101 -7.47 11.68 -12.68
N LEU A 102 -7.75 11.14 -11.48
CA LEU A 102 -7.75 9.71 -11.22
C LEU A 102 -9.18 9.16 -11.18
N THR A 103 -9.38 8.00 -11.78
CA THR A 103 -10.66 7.29 -11.74
C THR A 103 -10.61 6.20 -10.69
N GLU A 104 -11.50 6.23 -9.70
CA GLU A 104 -11.66 5.11 -8.77
C GLU A 104 -12.18 3.88 -9.51
N ILE A 105 -11.58 2.73 -9.24
CA ILE A 105 -11.92 1.45 -9.86
C ILE A 105 -12.26 0.43 -8.78
N GLU A 106 -13.17 -0.50 -9.09
CA GLU A 106 -13.52 -1.57 -8.18
C GLU A 106 -12.36 -2.55 -7.97
N ASP A 107 -12.33 -3.17 -6.79
CA ASP A 107 -11.36 -4.20 -6.46
C ASP A 107 -12.00 -5.59 -6.48
N GLU A 108 -12.02 -6.19 -7.67
CA GLU A 108 -12.72 -7.45 -7.98
C GLU A 108 -12.25 -8.64 -7.13
N ASN A 109 -11.00 -8.64 -6.67
CA ASN A 109 -10.39 -9.73 -5.91
C ASN A 109 -10.68 -9.68 -4.39
N ASN A 110 -11.45 -8.70 -3.92
CA ASN A 110 -11.79 -8.55 -2.50
C ASN A 110 -12.66 -9.70 -1.94
N THR A 111 -13.19 -10.56 -2.83
CA THR A 111 -14.18 -11.60 -2.50
C THR A 111 -13.59 -13.00 -2.27
N ASN A 112 -12.33 -13.27 -2.68
CA ASN A 112 -11.71 -14.60 -2.55
C ASN A 112 -10.93 -14.77 -1.24
N GLU A 113 -11.64 -14.99 -0.14
CA GLU A 113 -11.08 -15.17 1.22
C GLU A 113 -10.04 -16.31 1.30
N LYS A 114 -10.22 -17.37 0.51
CA LYS A 114 -9.39 -18.58 0.55
C LYS A 114 -7.95 -18.33 0.10
N THR A 115 -7.75 -17.50 -0.92
CA THR A 115 -6.43 -17.13 -1.44
C THR A 115 -5.68 -16.22 -0.46
N LEU A 116 -6.41 -15.39 0.28
CA LEU A 116 -5.84 -14.47 1.24
C LEU A 116 -5.27 -15.19 2.47
N GLU A 117 -6.02 -16.15 3.03
CA GLU A 117 -5.53 -16.95 4.15
C GLU A 117 -4.27 -17.76 3.79
N GLU A 118 -4.19 -18.27 2.57
CA GLU A 118 -3.02 -19.00 2.09
C GLU A 118 -1.81 -18.08 1.94
N LEU A 119 -1.98 -16.87 1.39
CA LEU A 119 -0.92 -15.87 1.29
C LEU A 119 -0.49 -15.34 2.65
N GLU A 120 -1.42 -15.15 3.59
CA GLU A 120 -1.10 -14.76 4.97
C GLU A 120 -0.35 -15.87 5.71
N LYS A 121 -0.73 -17.14 5.53
CA LYS A 121 0.00 -18.29 6.08
C LYS A 121 1.43 -18.37 5.51
N ILE A 122 1.60 -18.13 4.22
CA ILE A 122 2.93 -18.10 3.57
C ILE A 122 3.76 -16.93 4.11
N ALA A 123 3.20 -15.72 4.16
CA ALA A 123 3.89 -14.53 4.66
C ALA A 123 4.28 -14.67 6.15
N ILE A 124 3.44 -15.30 6.99
CA ILE A 124 3.76 -15.61 8.38
C ILE A 124 4.88 -16.66 8.47
N PHE A 125 4.93 -17.62 7.53
CA PHE A 125 5.96 -18.67 7.52
C PHE A 125 7.34 -18.11 7.15
N GLU A 126 7.41 -17.15 6.23
CA GLU A 126 8.67 -16.49 5.82
C GLU A 126 9.27 -15.60 6.92
N LEU A 127 8.43 -15.02 7.79
CA LEU A 127 8.87 -14.20 8.93
C LEU A 127 9.48 -14.99 10.09
N LYS A 128 9.41 -16.33 10.08
CA LYS A 128 9.93 -17.23 11.13
C LYS A 128 11.31 -17.84 10.83
N LYS A 129 12.00 -17.38 9.79
CA LYS A 129 13.43 -17.68 9.55
C LYS A 129 14.31 -16.52 9.97
#